data_AF-A0A0C6G2G9-F1
#
_entry.id   AF-A0A0C6G2G9-F1
#
_cell.length_a   1.000
_cell.length_b   1.000
_cell.length_c   1.000
_cell.angle_alpha   90.00
_cell.angle_beta   90.00
_cell.angle_gamma   90.00
#
_symmetry.space_group_name_H-M   'P 1'
#
loop_
_entity.id
_entity.type
_entity.pdbx_description
1 polymer ?
#
loop_
_entity_poly.entity_id
_entity_poly.type
_entity_poly.pdbx_seq_one_letter_code
_entity_poly.pdbx_strand_id
1 'polypeptide(L)'
;MDVLSSSPVTLWADFEAPQGLVIPDVGSVTYSLFDGTGAPLLVAQELTPEAEATGVSIPIHAIHQIIDPERSFERRQVVVSWLAAGRSYQKRLAYRVVELPIHTVTPADVRTYLGINEDELRDDEVDLFAATLMLQGALGRERFEAALTSGTLLEIRATRAIVLSAAQLLFPSLRFRIAQAKSDGTLKFERLKDTTAFEGLVAATMDELVRITGELGYVAPDVGPPPLILLGTITTDPITGNAPADRVGG
;
A
#
# COMPACT_ATOMS: atom_id res chain seq x y z
N MET A 1 -7.98 2.12 6.23
CA MET A 1 -9.11 1.42 5.59
C MET A 1 -8.98 1.59 4.10
N ASP A 2 -9.14 0.49 3.36
CA ASP A 2 -9.12 0.49 1.90
C ASP A 2 -10.54 0.30 1.38
N VAL A 3 -10.87 1.03 0.32
CA VAL A 3 -12.18 1.05 -0.33
C VAL A 3 -11.99 0.77 -1.80
N LEU A 4 -12.80 -0.11 -2.37
CA LEU A 4 -12.73 -0.41 -3.79
C LEU A 4 -13.18 0.79 -4.63
N SER A 5 -12.46 1.05 -5.71
CA SER A 5 -12.84 2.03 -6.71
C SER A 5 -14.26 1.77 -7.22
N SER A 6 -15.00 2.84 -7.50
CA SER A 6 -16.39 2.79 -7.96
C SER A 6 -17.39 2.09 -7.01
N SER A 7 -17.01 1.84 -5.75
CA SER A 7 -17.90 1.29 -4.72
C SER A 7 -18.25 2.35 -3.67
N PRO A 8 -19.52 2.46 -3.22
CA PRO A 8 -19.87 3.39 -2.16
C PRO A 8 -19.29 2.94 -0.82
N VAL A 9 -19.08 3.89 0.10
CA VAL A 9 -18.66 3.59 1.48
C VAL A 9 -19.34 4.53 2.46
N THR A 10 -19.63 4.02 3.65
CA THR A 10 -20.11 4.85 4.77
C THR A 10 -19.02 4.92 5.82
N LEU A 11 -18.62 6.13 6.17
CA LEU A 11 -17.68 6.39 7.26
C LEU A 11 -18.43 6.79 8.52
N TRP A 12 -17.87 6.50 9.68
CA TRP A 12 -18.40 6.98 10.96
C TRP A 12 -17.49 8.07 11.53
N ALA A 13 -18.08 9.14 12.07
CA ALA A 13 -17.37 10.18 12.78
C ALA A 13 -18.06 10.51 14.10
N ASP A 14 -17.36 10.30 15.21
CA ASP A 14 -17.79 10.81 16.52
C ASP A 14 -17.52 12.31 16.65
N PHE A 15 -18.44 13.01 17.29
CA PHE A 15 -18.34 14.42 17.64
C PHE A 15 -17.58 14.56 18.96
N GLU A 16 -16.29 14.86 18.86
CA GLU A 16 -15.40 14.99 20.01
C GLU A 16 -15.03 16.45 20.29
N ALA A 17 -15.08 16.83 21.57
CA ALA A 17 -14.54 18.07 22.09
C ALA A 17 -13.54 17.74 23.23
N PRO A 18 -12.76 18.72 23.74
CA PRO A 18 -11.80 18.47 24.83
C PRO A 18 -12.42 17.83 26.08
N GLN A 19 -13.73 18.04 26.31
CA GLN A 19 -14.48 17.47 27.43
C GLN A 19 -15.07 16.06 27.16
N GLY A 20 -14.88 15.50 25.96
CA GLY A 20 -15.43 14.20 25.55
C GLY A 20 -16.41 14.32 24.39
N LEU A 21 -17.28 13.31 24.25
CA LEU A 21 -18.32 13.28 23.21
C LEU A 21 -19.36 14.38 23.44
N VAL A 22 -19.78 15.04 22.37
CA VAL A 22 -20.73 16.15 22.39
C VAL A 22 -21.86 15.96 21.39
N ILE A 23 -22.99 16.59 21.66
CA ILE A 23 -24.10 16.69 20.71
C ILE A 23 -23.91 17.99 19.91
N PRO A 24 -23.92 17.95 18.57
CA PRO A 24 -23.73 19.14 17.74
C PRO A 24 -24.97 20.03 17.75
N ASP A 25 -24.78 21.32 17.45
CA ASP A 25 -25.87 22.26 17.25
C ASP A 25 -26.68 21.85 16.00
N VAL A 26 -28.01 21.98 16.05
CA VAL A 26 -28.92 21.55 14.98
C VAL A 26 -28.55 22.23 13.65
N GLY A 27 -28.38 21.44 12.60
CA GLY A 27 -28.05 21.93 11.25
C GLY A 27 -26.61 22.42 11.09
N SER A 28 -25.72 22.21 12.06
CA SER A 28 -24.33 22.68 11.98
C SER A 28 -23.35 21.69 11.34
N VAL A 29 -23.76 20.42 11.18
CA VAL A 29 -22.85 19.36 10.75
C VAL A 29 -22.71 19.35 9.23
N THR A 30 -21.49 19.50 8.75
CA THR A 30 -21.14 19.41 7.33
C THR A 30 -19.92 18.53 7.13
N TYR A 31 -19.75 17.99 5.93
CA TYR A 31 -18.52 17.34 5.54
C TYR A 31 -18.01 17.81 4.17
N SER A 32 -16.69 17.75 4.00
CA SER A 32 -16.01 17.95 2.72
C SER A 32 -15.12 16.75 2.43
N LEU A 33 -15.03 16.37 1.17
CA LEU A 33 -14.19 15.27 0.70
C LEU A 33 -13.10 15.85 -0.19
N PHE A 34 -11.87 15.43 0.05
CA PHE A 34 -10.69 15.85 -0.69
C PHE A 34 -9.99 14.65 -1.32
N ASP A 35 -9.40 14.91 -2.47
CA ASP A 35 -8.58 13.99 -3.24
C ASP A 35 -7.16 13.85 -2.66
N GLY A 36 -6.34 13.00 -3.28
CA GLY A 36 -4.96 12.73 -2.83
C GLY A 36 -4.01 13.91 -3.00
N THR A 37 -4.42 14.94 -3.74
CA THR A 37 -3.68 16.19 -3.94
C THR A 37 -4.19 17.32 -3.04
N GLY A 38 -5.28 17.08 -2.30
CA GLY A 38 -5.96 18.08 -1.48
C GLY A 38 -6.99 18.91 -2.25
N ALA A 39 -7.31 18.58 -3.50
CA ALA A 39 -8.38 19.22 -4.25
C ALA A 39 -9.76 18.72 -3.74
N PRO A 40 -10.75 19.60 -3.60
CA PRO A 40 -12.07 19.21 -3.11
C PRO A 40 -12.84 18.42 -4.18
N LEU A 41 -13.34 17.24 -3.81
CA LEU A 41 -14.34 16.48 -4.57
C LEU A 41 -15.77 16.86 -4.18
N LEU A 42 -15.97 17.14 -2.89
CA LEU A 42 -17.22 17.62 -2.31
C LEU A 42 -16.89 18.71 -1.29
N VAL A 43 -17.71 19.75 -1.25
CA VAL A 43 -17.56 20.86 -0.31
C VAL A 43 -18.83 20.99 0.50
N ALA A 44 -18.66 21.08 1.83
CA ALA A 44 -19.66 21.46 2.82
C ALA A 44 -21.05 20.80 2.60
N GLN A 45 -21.06 19.50 2.36
CA GLN A 45 -22.30 18.74 2.27
C GLN A 45 -22.92 18.62 3.66
N GLU A 46 -24.18 19.01 3.78
CA GLU A 46 -24.92 18.95 5.03
C GLU A 46 -25.17 17.49 5.45
N LEU A 47 -25.06 17.24 6.75
CA LEU A 47 -25.47 15.98 7.36
C LEU A 47 -26.53 16.26 8.41
N THR A 48 -27.45 15.31 8.56
CA THR A 48 -28.50 15.38 9.58
C THR A 48 -28.30 14.21 10.55
N PRO A 49 -27.53 14.40 11.63
CA PRO A 49 -27.43 13.40 12.69
C PRO A 49 -28.79 13.17 13.35
N GLU A 50 -28.98 12.00 13.94
CA GLU A 50 -30.14 11.74 14.79
C GLU A 50 -30.17 12.67 16.00
N ALA A 51 -31.35 12.88 16.58
CA ALA A 51 -31.48 13.68 17.79
C ALA A 51 -30.60 13.10 18.91
N GLU A 52 -29.85 13.98 19.58
CA GLU A 52 -28.92 13.63 20.66
C GLU A 52 -27.76 12.70 20.26
N ALA A 53 -27.51 12.52 18.96
CA ALA A 53 -26.40 11.70 18.48
C ALA A 53 -25.04 12.35 18.78
N THR A 54 -24.11 11.53 19.25
CA THR A 54 -22.69 11.89 19.47
C THR A 54 -21.79 11.51 18.30
N GLY A 55 -22.37 11.11 17.17
CA GLY A 55 -21.65 10.82 15.94
C GLY A 55 -22.58 10.80 14.74
N VAL A 56 -22.00 10.64 13.55
CA VAL A 56 -22.74 10.65 12.28
C VAL A 56 -22.14 9.69 11.26
N SER A 57 -23.04 9.10 10.46
CA SER A 57 -22.68 8.33 9.27
C SER A 57 -22.52 9.24 8.07
N ILE A 58 -21.42 9.10 7.36
CA ILE A 58 -21.04 9.92 6.21
C ILE A 58 -21.11 9.04 4.96
N PRO A 59 -22.17 9.16 4.13
CA PRO A 59 -22.26 8.42 2.89
C PRO A 59 -21.37 9.04 1.83
N ILE A 60 -20.39 8.27 1.33
CA ILE A 60 -19.59 8.65 0.16
C ILE A 60 -20.05 7.81 -1.02
N HIS A 61 -20.64 8.47 -2.01
CA HIS A 61 -21.13 7.81 -3.22
C HIS A 61 -20.00 7.31 -4.12
N ALA A 62 -20.29 6.25 -4.88
CA ALA A 62 -19.35 5.61 -5.81
C ALA A 62 -18.68 6.57 -6.81
N ILE A 63 -19.40 7.61 -7.25
CA ILE A 63 -18.86 8.62 -8.19
C ILE A 63 -17.65 9.39 -7.64
N HIS A 64 -17.54 9.50 -6.31
CA HIS A 64 -16.40 10.15 -5.64
C HIS A 64 -15.27 9.17 -5.31
N GLN A 65 -15.46 7.90 -5.65
CA GLN A 65 -14.51 6.81 -5.43
C GLN A 65 -13.87 6.35 -6.74
N ILE A 66 -13.90 7.17 -7.78
CA ILE A 66 -13.16 6.94 -9.02
C ILE A 66 -11.76 7.51 -8.82
N ILE A 67 -10.74 6.71 -9.10
CA ILE A 67 -9.33 7.16 -9.11
C ILE A 67 -8.87 7.32 -10.56
N ASP A 68 -7.83 8.13 -10.74
CA ASP A 68 -7.16 8.29 -12.03
C ASP A 68 -6.68 6.90 -12.53
N PRO A 69 -6.96 6.52 -13.79
CA PRO A 69 -6.48 5.27 -14.37
C PRO A 69 -4.97 5.07 -14.26
N GLU A 70 -4.16 6.13 -14.16
CA GLU A 70 -2.71 6.05 -14.00
C GLU A 70 -2.26 5.76 -12.56
N ARG A 71 -3.19 5.75 -11.59
CA ARG A 71 -2.90 5.52 -10.17
C ARG A 71 -3.45 4.17 -9.72
N SER A 72 -2.63 3.38 -9.02
CA SER A 72 -3.09 2.12 -8.41
C SER A 72 -3.90 2.34 -7.12
N PHE A 73 -3.71 3.47 -6.45
CA PHE A 73 -4.50 3.90 -5.31
C PHE A 73 -4.48 5.41 -5.14
N GLU A 74 -5.45 5.93 -4.39
CA GLU A 74 -5.51 7.33 -4.02
C GLU A 74 -5.89 7.47 -2.54
N ARG A 75 -5.20 8.35 -1.82
CA ARG A 75 -5.58 8.70 -0.44
C ARG A 75 -6.71 9.73 -0.51
N ARG A 76 -7.79 9.48 0.22
CA ARG A 76 -8.92 10.39 0.36
C ARG A 76 -8.96 10.93 1.79
N GLN A 77 -9.33 12.19 1.92
CA GLN A 77 -9.52 12.82 3.22
C GLN A 77 -10.94 13.36 3.34
N VAL A 78 -11.62 12.97 4.42
CA VAL A 78 -12.91 13.56 4.81
C VAL A 78 -12.68 14.50 5.98
N VAL A 79 -13.22 15.69 5.84
CA VAL A 79 -13.26 16.70 6.88
C VAL A 79 -14.70 16.82 7.32
N VAL A 80 -14.98 16.54 8.58
CA VAL A 80 -16.29 16.82 9.20
C VAL A 80 -16.13 18.06 10.06
N SER A 81 -17.05 19.00 9.91
CA SER A 81 -17.11 20.25 10.67
C SER A 81 -18.47 20.37 11.33
N TRP A 82 -18.49 20.80 12.59
CA TRP A 82 -19.72 21.02 13.34
C TRP A 82 -19.56 22.14 14.36
N LEU A 83 -20.68 22.64 14.86
CA LEU A 83 -20.72 23.50 16.03
C LEU A 83 -21.22 22.69 17.22
N ALA A 84 -20.69 22.95 18.41
CA ALA A 84 -21.30 22.49 19.66
C ALA A 84 -21.26 23.63 20.68
N ALA A 85 -22.43 24.02 21.18
CA ALA A 85 -22.59 25.20 22.03
C ALA A 85 -21.96 26.47 21.41
N GLY A 86 -22.14 26.66 20.09
CA GLY A 86 -21.62 27.80 19.34
C GLY A 86 -20.12 27.80 19.07
N ARG A 87 -19.38 26.73 19.43
CA ARG A 87 -17.94 26.60 19.15
C ARG A 87 -17.70 25.66 17.99
N SER A 88 -16.76 26.02 17.11
CA SER A 88 -16.40 25.21 15.94
C SER A 88 -15.45 24.08 16.29
N TYR A 89 -15.75 22.90 15.74
CA TYR A 89 -14.94 21.70 15.84
C TYR A 89 -14.76 21.06 14.46
N GLN A 90 -13.71 20.26 14.32
CA GLN A 90 -13.38 19.56 13.08
C GLN A 90 -12.75 18.20 13.38
N LYS A 91 -13.15 17.17 12.63
CA LYS A 91 -12.54 15.84 12.64
C LYS A 91 -12.07 15.49 11.23
N ARG A 92 -10.89 14.88 11.13
CA ARG A 92 -10.31 14.44 9.86
C ARG A 92 -10.28 12.92 9.85
N LEU A 93 -10.88 12.33 8.83
CA LEU A 93 -10.80 10.91 8.54
C LEU A 93 -10.01 10.72 7.26
N ALA A 94 -9.24 9.65 7.18
CA ALA A 94 -8.48 9.30 5.98
C ALA A 94 -8.73 7.83 5.62
N TYR A 95 -8.87 7.57 4.33
CA TYR A 95 -8.96 6.23 3.78
C TYR A 95 -8.26 6.18 2.43
N ARG A 96 -8.03 4.98 1.90
CA ARG A 96 -7.49 4.80 0.56
C ARG A 96 -8.57 4.25 -0.35
N VAL A 97 -8.62 4.74 -1.57
CA VAL A 97 -9.36 4.12 -2.67
C VAL A 97 -8.35 3.30 -3.46
N VAL A 98 -8.65 2.03 -3.65
CA VAL A 98 -7.80 1.08 -4.37
C VAL A 98 -8.55 0.51 -5.56
N GLU A 99 -7.85 0.19 -6.63
CA GLU A 99 -8.46 -0.52 -7.75
C GLU A 99 -8.87 -1.95 -7.34
N LEU A 100 -9.89 -2.50 -8.01
CA LEU A 100 -10.25 -3.90 -7.84
C LEU A 100 -9.09 -4.78 -8.34
N PRO A 101 -8.55 -5.69 -7.51
CA PRO A 101 -7.48 -6.58 -7.96
C PRO A 101 -7.93 -7.43 -9.15
N ILE A 102 -7.15 -7.44 -10.23
CA ILE A 102 -7.41 -8.21 -11.46
C ILE A 102 -6.85 -9.64 -11.30
N HIS A 103 -7.07 -10.26 -10.14
CA HIS A 103 -6.60 -11.61 -9.84
C HIS A 103 -7.53 -12.30 -8.85
N THR A 104 -7.54 -13.63 -8.87
CA THR A 104 -8.34 -14.43 -7.95
C THR A 104 -7.56 -14.91 -6.73
N VAL A 105 -6.29 -14.50 -6.59
CA VAL A 105 -5.46 -14.89 -5.43
C VAL A 105 -6.07 -14.41 -4.14
N THR A 106 -6.13 -15.32 -3.16
CA THR A 106 -6.60 -15.09 -1.80
C THR A 106 -5.48 -15.33 -0.79
N PRO A 107 -5.60 -14.83 0.46
CA PRO A 107 -4.65 -15.16 1.53
C PRO A 107 -4.49 -16.68 1.76
N ALA A 108 -5.55 -17.47 1.51
CA ALA A 108 -5.51 -18.92 1.62
C ALA A 108 -4.54 -19.58 0.63
N ASP A 109 -4.37 -19.02 -0.58
CA ASP A 109 -3.42 -19.53 -1.57
C ASP A 109 -1.97 -19.34 -1.11
N VAL A 110 -1.68 -18.21 -0.45
CA VAL A 110 -0.37 -17.90 0.14
C VAL A 110 -0.07 -18.85 1.30
N ARG A 111 -1.05 -19.09 2.18
CA ARG A 111 -0.93 -20.09 3.26
C ARG A 111 -0.69 -21.50 2.73
N THR A 112 -1.45 -21.89 1.72
CA THR A 112 -1.31 -23.21 1.07
C THR A 112 0.10 -23.38 0.49
N TYR A 113 0.65 -22.34 -0.14
CA TYR A 113 2.01 -22.36 -0.63
C TYR A 113 3.06 -22.49 0.48
N LEU A 114 2.92 -21.69 1.55
CA LEU A 114 3.83 -21.71 2.69
C LEU A 114 3.69 -22.98 3.56
N GLY A 115 2.58 -23.70 3.43
CA GLY A 115 2.26 -24.88 4.23
C GLY A 115 1.97 -24.53 5.69
N ILE A 116 1.23 -23.45 5.92
CA ILE A 116 0.85 -22.93 7.24
C ILE A 116 -0.66 -22.75 7.35
N ASN A 117 -1.17 -22.75 8.57
CA ASN A 117 -2.61 -22.66 8.86
C ASN A 117 -3.06 -21.20 9.09
N GLU A 118 -4.38 -20.98 9.07
CA GLU A 118 -4.98 -19.67 9.34
C GLU A 118 -4.68 -19.14 10.75
N ASP A 119 -4.59 -20.04 11.74
CA ASP A 119 -4.19 -19.70 13.12
C ASP A 119 -2.73 -19.21 13.25
N GLU A 120 -1.91 -19.48 12.24
CA GLU A 120 -0.48 -19.17 12.20
C GLU A 120 -0.20 -17.89 11.40
N LEU A 121 -1.05 -17.63 10.39
CA LEU A 121 -1.02 -16.46 9.53
C LEU A 121 -2.45 -16.03 9.16
N ARG A 122 -2.89 -14.94 9.77
CA ARG A 122 -4.24 -14.41 9.55
C ARG A 122 -4.35 -13.70 8.21
N ASP A 123 -5.57 -13.56 7.70
CA ASP A 123 -5.84 -12.90 6.41
C ASP A 123 -5.37 -11.44 6.38
N ASP A 124 -5.52 -10.71 7.49
CA ASP A 124 -5.10 -9.31 7.64
C ASP A 124 -3.58 -9.12 7.60
N GLU A 125 -2.81 -10.20 7.71
CA GLU A 125 -1.35 -10.20 7.66
C GLU A 125 -0.81 -10.42 6.24
N VAL A 126 -1.66 -10.86 5.31
CA VAL A 126 -1.28 -11.12 3.91
C VAL A 126 -1.62 -9.92 3.02
N ASP A 127 -0.62 -9.09 2.73
CA ASP A 127 -0.80 -7.91 1.87
C ASP A 127 -0.63 -8.27 0.38
N LEU A 128 -1.71 -8.80 -0.23
CA LEU A 128 -1.77 -9.10 -1.67
C LEU A 128 -1.69 -7.85 -2.55
N PHE A 129 -2.10 -6.70 -2.02
CA PHE A 129 -2.06 -5.43 -2.75
C PHE A 129 -0.61 -4.97 -2.91
N ALA A 130 0.18 -4.96 -1.82
CA ALA A 130 1.60 -4.66 -1.88
C ALA A 130 2.36 -5.63 -2.81
N ALA A 131 2.06 -6.93 -2.74
CA ALA A 131 2.65 -7.93 -3.63
C ALA A 131 2.38 -7.63 -5.11
N THR A 132 1.15 -7.24 -5.44
CA THR A 132 0.75 -6.83 -6.79
C THR A 132 1.47 -5.56 -7.25
N LEU A 133 1.55 -4.54 -6.40
CA LEU A 133 2.27 -3.30 -6.70
C LEU A 133 3.76 -3.53 -6.96
N MET A 134 4.41 -4.44 -6.21
CA MET A 134 5.81 -4.80 -6.43
C MET A 134 6.01 -5.41 -7.82
N LEU A 135 5.10 -6.29 -8.26
CA LEU A 135 5.16 -6.91 -9.59
C LEU A 135 4.88 -5.89 -10.70
N GLN A 136 3.90 -5.01 -10.51
CA GLN A 136 3.63 -3.91 -11.45
C GLN A 136 4.84 -2.98 -11.58
N GLY A 137 5.53 -2.67 -10.48
CA GLY A 137 6.76 -1.88 -10.49
C GLY A 137 7.93 -2.58 -11.20
N ALA A 138 8.03 -3.91 -11.10
CA ALA A 138 9.09 -4.69 -11.73
C ALA A 138 8.84 -4.96 -13.23
N LEU A 139 7.60 -5.28 -13.62
CA LEU A 139 7.26 -5.71 -14.99
C LEU A 139 6.67 -4.59 -15.86
N GLY A 140 6.24 -3.50 -15.24
CA GLY A 140 5.36 -2.50 -15.83
C GLY A 140 3.88 -2.89 -15.69
N ARG A 141 3.04 -1.91 -15.36
CA ARG A 141 1.61 -2.12 -15.10
C ARG A 141 0.87 -2.76 -16.27
N GLU A 142 0.96 -2.15 -17.46
CA GLU A 142 0.26 -2.61 -18.67
C GLU A 142 0.58 -4.07 -19.01
N ARG A 143 1.86 -4.45 -18.95
CA ARG A 143 2.31 -5.81 -19.25
C ARG A 143 1.79 -6.82 -18.23
N PHE A 144 1.84 -6.46 -16.96
CA PHE A 144 1.38 -7.33 -15.89
C PHE A 144 -0.14 -7.54 -15.93
N GLU A 145 -0.91 -6.47 -16.16
CA GLU A 145 -2.35 -6.54 -16.34
C GLU A 145 -2.72 -7.37 -17.58
N ALA A 146 -2.05 -7.17 -18.71
CA ALA A 146 -2.25 -7.97 -19.91
C ALA A 146 -1.94 -9.47 -19.67
N ALA A 147 -0.96 -9.80 -18.83
CA ALA A 147 -0.68 -11.18 -18.46
C ALA A 147 -1.81 -11.77 -17.61
N LEU A 148 -2.30 -11.02 -16.62
CA LEU A 148 -3.41 -11.42 -15.74
C LEU A 148 -4.73 -11.63 -16.48
N THR A 149 -5.00 -10.87 -17.55
CA THR A 149 -6.24 -11.00 -18.32
C THR A 149 -6.09 -11.87 -19.58
N SER A 150 -4.96 -12.57 -19.74
CA SER A 150 -4.64 -13.24 -21.00
C SER A 150 -5.50 -14.48 -21.30
N GLY A 151 -6.08 -15.15 -20.28
CA GLY A 151 -6.75 -16.43 -20.47
C GLY A 151 -5.82 -17.59 -20.85
N THR A 152 -4.51 -17.40 -20.73
CA THR A 152 -3.49 -18.38 -21.15
C THR A 152 -2.59 -18.83 -19.99
N LEU A 153 -1.55 -19.61 -20.27
CA LEU A 153 -0.51 -19.94 -19.29
C LEU A 153 0.15 -18.70 -18.66
N LEU A 154 0.12 -17.54 -19.33
CA LEU A 154 0.64 -16.28 -18.76
C LEU A 154 -0.18 -15.83 -17.55
N GLU A 155 -1.49 -16.01 -17.56
CA GLU A 155 -2.37 -15.68 -16.42
C GLU A 155 -2.04 -16.55 -15.21
N ILE A 156 -1.87 -17.86 -15.41
CA ILE A 156 -1.48 -18.79 -14.35
C ILE A 156 -0.12 -18.39 -13.76
N ARG A 157 0.84 -18.01 -14.61
CA ARG A 157 2.17 -17.55 -14.17
C ARG A 157 2.11 -16.22 -13.43
N ALA A 158 1.35 -15.24 -13.90
CA ALA A 158 1.18 -13.95 -13.23
C ALA A 158 0.48 -14.11 -11.86
N THR A 159 -0.56 -14.94 -11.80
CA THR A 159 -1.25 -15.31 -10.55
C THR A 159 -0.31 -15.99 -9.56
N ARG A 160 0.52 -16.93 -10.05
CA ARG A 160 1.56 -17.57 -9.24
C ARG A 160 2.60 -16.57 -8.73
N ALA A 161 3.03 -15.61 -9.57
CA ALA A 161 3.97 -14.57 -9.17
C ALA A 161 3.45 -13.73 -8.00
N ILE A 162 2.14 -13.43 -7.96
CA ILE A 162 1.51 -12.71 -6.84
C ILE A 162 1.65 -13.50 -5.55
N VAL A 163 1.34 -14.80 -5.58
CA VAL A 163 1.48 -15.69 -4.40
C VAL A 163 2.93 -15.71 -3.89
N LEU A 164 3.90 -15.87 -4.80
CA LEU A 164 5.33 -15.90 -4.45
C LEU A 164 5.81 -14.55 -3.90
N SER A 165 5.33 -13.44 -4.47
CA SER A 165 5.67 -12.09 -4.01
C SER A 165 5.08 -11.79 -2.63
N ALA A 166 3.84 -12.21 -2.37
CA ALA A 166 3.22 -12.11 -1.05
C ALA A 166 3.97 -12.96 -0.01
N ALA A 167 4.36 -14.19 -0.37
CA ALA A 167 5.20 -15.03 0.48
C ALA A 167 6.56 -14.37 0.80
N GLN A 168 7.19 -13.73 -0.19
CA GLN A 168 8.46 -13.03 -0.02
C GLN A 168 8.38 -11.89 1.00
N LEU A 169 7.28 -11.14 0.99
CA LEU A 169 7.00 -10.07 1.97
C LEU A 169 6.82 -10.61 3.40
N LEU A 170 6.36 -11.85 3.54
CA LEU A 170 6.09 -12.47 4.83
C LEU A 170 7.32 -13.15 5.46
N PHE A 171 8.31 -13.57 4.68
CA PHE A 171 9.46 -14.31 5.22
C PHE A 171 10.18 -13.61 6.39
N PRO A 172 10.42 -12.29 6.38
CA PRO A 172 11.05 -11.63 7.53
C PRO A 172 10.26 -11.80 8.82
N SER A 173 8.93 -11.67 8.79
CA SER A 173 8.08 -11.79 9.98
C SER A 173 7.91 -13.24 10.41
N LEU A 174 7.76 -14.17 9.46
CA LEU A 174 7.66 -15.61 9.73
C LEU A 174 8.92 -16.14 10.41
N ARG A 175 10.11 -15.67 10.01
CA ARG A 175 11.38 -16.04 10.65
C ARG A 175 11.38 -15.77 12.16
N PHE A 176 10.87 -14.60 12.58
CA PHE A 176 10.78 -14.27 14.00
C PHE A 176 9.75 -15.13 14.74
N ARG A 177 8.60 -15.43 14.12
CA ARG A 177 7.56 -16.29 14.71
C ARG A 177 8.03 -17.73 14.91
N ILE A 178 8.75 -18.27 13.94
CA ILE A 178 9.35 -19.62 14.03
C ILE A 178 10.36 -19.68 15.17
N ALA A 179 11.21 -18.65 15.31
CA ALA A 179 12.19 -18.57 16.40
C ALA A 179 11.51 -18.51 17.78
N GLN A 180 10.42 -17.75 17.91
CA GLN A 180 9.62 -17.68 19.15
C GLN A 180 8.91 -19.01 19.45
N ALA A 181 8.26 -19.64 18.47
CA ALA A 181 7.57 -20.92 18.66
C ALA A 181 8.53 -22.04 19.10
N LYS A 182 9.80 -22.01 18.66
CA LYS A 182 10.83 -22.94 19.12
C LYS A 182 11.19 -22.75 20.60
N SER A 183 11.16 -21.51 21.09
CA SER A 183 11.36 -21.18 22.51
C SER A 183 10.17 -21.64 23.36
N ASP A 184 8.95 -21.49 22.84
CA ASP A 184 7.71 -21.74 23.58
C ASP A 184 7.20 -23.19 23.49
N GLY A 185 7.92 -24.08 22.79
CA GLY A 185 7.61 -25.51 22.71
C GLY A 185 6.31 -25.87 21.97
N THR A 186 5.67 -24.92 21.30
CA THR A 186 4.40 -25.11 20.59
C THR A 186 4.63 -25.47 19.13
N LEU A 187 3.94 -26.52 18.63
CA LEU A 187 4.21 -27.12 17.33
C LEU A 187 3.68 -26.35 16.10
N LYS A 188 3.36 -25.06 16.22
CA LYS A 188 2.60 -24.26 15.24
C LYS A 188 3.32 -23.90 13.92
N PHE A 189 4.42 -24.57 13.54
CA PHE A 189 5.14 -24.27 12.28
C PHE A 189 5.91 -25.50 11.78
N GLU A 190 5.33 -26.70 11.83
CA GLU A 190 6.04 -27.97 11.63
C GLU A 190 6.96 -28.03 10.40
N ARG A 191 6.52 -27.48 9.26
CA ARG A 191 7.29 -27.46 8.01
C ARG A 191 8.45 -26.46 8.01
N LEU A 192 8.38 -25.40 8.82
CA LEU A 192 9.32 -24.28 8.81
C LEU A 192 10.27 -24.25 10.02
N LYS A 193 10.21 -25.27 10.89
CA LYS A 193 11.03 -25.36 12.13
C LYS A 193 12.54 -25.47 11.89
N ASP A 194 12.95 -26.06 10.78
CA ASP A 194 14.36 -26.17 10.41
C ASP A 194 14.79 -24.90 9.67
N THR A 195 15.72 -24.16 10.26
CA THR A 195 16.31 -22.96 9.65
C THR A 195 16.83 -23.24 8.25
N THR A 196 17.42 -24.41 8.01
CA THR A 196 17.97 -24.77 6.69
C THR A 196 16.86 -24.96 5.67
N ALA A 197 15.77 -25.60 6.06
CA ALA A 197 14.59 -25.78 5.21
C ALA A 197 13.88 -24.45 4.93
N PHE A 198 13.82 -23.56 5.93
CA PHE A 198 13.27 -22.21 5.78
C PHE A 198 14.08 -21.36 4.80
N GLU A 199 15.40 -21.27 4.98
CA GLU A 199 16.28 -20.53 4.05
C GLU A 199 16.23 -21.14 2.64
N GLY A 200 16.15 -22.47 2.52
CA GLY A 200 15.93 -23.15 1.25
C GLY A 200 14.60 -22.78 0.58
N LEU A 201 13.52 -22.64 1.35
CA LEU A 201 12.23 -22.17 0.85
C LEU A 201 12.31 -20.71 0.37
N VAL A 202 12.96 -19.83 1.14
CA VAL A 202 13.17 -18.42 0.75
C VAL A 202 13.90 -18.34 -0.58
N ALA A 203 15.02 -19.06 -0.71
CA ALA A 203 15.81 -19.10 -1.94
C ALA A 203 14.99 -19.65 -3.12
N ALA A 204 14.32 -20.79 -2.94
CA ALA A 204 13.49 -21.40 -3.98
C ALA A 204 12.32 -20.49 -4.43
N THR A 205 11.71 -19.77 -3.49
CA THR A 205 10.65 -18.79 -3.78
C THR A 205 11.19 -17.66 -4.64
N MET A 206 12.35 -17.11 -4.29
CA MET A 206 13.00 -16.05 -5.04
C MET A 206 13.42 -16.51 -6.44
N ASP A 207 14.01 -17.70 -6.56
CA ASP A 207 14.42 -18.27 -7.85
C ASP A 207 13.22 -18.52 -8.76
N GLU A 208 12.12 -19.08 -8.22
CA GLU A 208 10.88 -19.29 -8.97
C GLU A 208 10.29 -17.95 -9.41
N LEU A 209 10.28 -16.94 -8.53
CA LEU A 209 9.78 -15.60 -8.82
C LEU A 209 10.61 -14.90 -9.91
N VAL A 210 11.95 -14.99 -9.85
CA VAL A 210 12.85 -14.43 -10.86
C VAL A 210 12.64 -15.12 -12.21
N ARG A 211 12.49 -16.45 -12.22
CA ARG A 211 12.19 -17.20 -13.44
C ARG A 211 10.87 -16.77 -14.06
N ILE A 212 9.81 -16.70 -13.26
CA ILE A 212 8.48 -16.31 -13.74
C ILE A 212 8.47 -14.86 -14.23
N THR A 213 9.07 -13.93 -13.47
CA THR A 213 9.13 -12.52 -13.89
C THR A 213 9.98 -12.35 -15.15
N GLY A 214 11.07 -13.11 -15.30
CA GLY A 214 11.84 -13.19 -16.56
C GLY A 214 11.00 -13.67 -17.74
N GLU A 215 10.20 -14.71 -17.56
CA GLU A 215 9.28 -15.23 -18.59
C GLU A 215 8.15 -14.25 -18.94
N LEU A 216 7.67 -13.48 -17.95
CA LEU A 216 6.71 -12.39 -18.14
C LEU A 216 7.35 -11.15 -18.79
N GLY A 217 8.63 -11.22 -19.12
CA GLY A 217 9.35 -10.16 -19.81
C GLY A 217 9.82 -9.07 -18.87
N TYR A 218 10.32 -9.40 -17.68
CA TYR A 218 11.04 -8.44 -16.84
C TYR A 218 12.13 -7.75 -17.66
N VAL A 219 12.02 -6.44 -17.79
CA VAL A 219 13.06 -5.59 -18.36
C VAL A 219 13.75 -5.00 -17.16
N ALA A 220 14.98 -5.45 -16.88
CA ALA A 220 15.82 -4.76 -15.90
C ALA A 220 15.79 -3.26 -16.23
N PRO A 221 15.64 -2.37 -15.23
CA PRO A 221 15.67 -0.95 -15.51
C PRO A 221 16.93 -0.67 -16.33
N ASP A 222 16.77 0.04 -17.45
CA ASP A 222 17.91 0.59 -18.18
C ASP A 222 18.50 1.67 -17.28
N VAL A 223 19.27 1.22 -16.29
CA VAL A 223 20.18 2.06 -15.55
C VAL A 223 21.27 2.35 -16.56
N GLY A 224 21.02 3.37 -17.41
CA GLY A 224 22.04 3.95 -18.25
C GLY A 224 23.32 4.12 -17.43
N PRO A 225 24.50 4.08 -18.09
CA PRO A 225 25.78 4.03 -17.38
C PRO A 225 25.78 5.03 -16.23
N PRO A 226 26.21 4.62 -15.01
CA PRO A 226 26.14 5.48 -13.85
C PRO A 226 26.74 6.83 -14.20
N PRO A 227 26.07 7.96 -13.91
CA PRO A 227 26.63 9.26 -14.21
C PRO A 227 28.00 9.34 -13.56
N LEU A 228 29.03 9.55 -14.37
CA LEU A 228 30.38 9.76 -13.87
C LEU A 228 30.39 11.08 -13.10
N ILE A 229 30.23 11.01 -11.78
CA ILE A 229 30.38 12.17 -10.91
C ILE A 229 31.88 12.45 -10.79
N LEU A 230 32.37 13.35 -11.64
CA LEU A 230 33.71 13.93 -11.53
C LEU A 230 33.69 15.00 -10.44
N LEU A 231 34.12 14.65 -9.23
CA LEU A 231 34.47 15.66 -8.21
C LEU A 231 35.79 16.32 -8.62
N GLY A 232 35.70 17.43 -9.35
CA GLY A 232 36.81 18.36 -9.49
C GLY A 232 36.98 19.15 -8.20
N THR A 233 38.09 18.95 -7.48
CA THR A 233 38.48 19.86 -6.42
C THR A 233 39.03 21.13 -7.06
N ILE A 234 38.25 22.20 -7.09
CA ILE A 234 38.77 23.52 -7.39
C ILE A 234 39.53 23.99 -6.14
N THR A 235 40.84 23.78 -6.12
CA THR A 235 41.70 24.36 -5.08
C THR A 235 41.93 25.83 -5.45
N THR A 236 41.04 26.72 -5.04
CA THR A 236 41.38 28.15 -4.95
C THR A 236 42.49 28.29 -3.91
N ASP A 237 43.59 28.94 -4.30
CA ASP A 237 44.69 29.26 -3.39
C ASP A 237 44.15 30.14 -2.25
N PRO A 238 44.26 29.73 -0.97
CA PRO A 238 43.69 30.45 0.16
C PRO A 238 44.38 31.80 0.46
N ILE A 239 45.55 32.09 -0.13
CA ILE A 239 46.26 33.35 0.07
C ILE A 239 45.97 34.34 -1.06
N THR A 240 45.84 33.86 -2.31
CA THR A 240 45.70 34.74 -3.48
C THR A 240 44.29 34.78 -4.09
N GLY A 241 43.42 33.82 -3.78
CA GLY A 241 42.02 33.77 -4.25
C GLY A 241 41.84 33.44 -5.72
N ASN A 242 42.92 33.18 -6.47
CA ASN A 242 42.84 32.83 -7.89
C ASN A 242 42.67 31.31 -8.07
N ALA A 243 41.76 30.91 -8.96
CA ALA A 243 41.70 29.53 -9.44
C ALA A 243 42.88 29.24 -10.38
N PRO A 244 43.48 28.03 -10.36
CA PRO A 244 44.48 27.65 -11.36
C PRO A 244 43.85 27.66 -12.76
N ALA A 245 44.60 28.14 -13.76
CA ALA A 245 44.10 28.22 -15.14
C ALA A 245 43.67 26.85 -15.65
N ASP A 246 42.42 26.75 -16.11
CA ASP A 246 41.83 25.54 -16.69
C ASP A 246 42.71 25.02 -17.83
N ARG A 247 43.34 23.87 -17.62
CA ARG A 247 43.80 23.01 -18.71
C ARG A 247 42.71 22.00 -19.01
N VAL A 248 41.71 22.40 -19.79
CA VAL A 248 40.85 21.45 -20.49
C VAL A 248 41.51 21.14 -21.83
N GLY A 249 42.08 19.94 -21.93
CA GLY A 249 42.60 19.37 -23.17
C GLY A 249 42.74 17.87 -23.01
N GLY A 250 41.86 17.12 -23.65
CA GLY A 250 41.83 15.65 -23.67
C GLY A 250 40.44 15.10 -23.38
#